data_AF-A0A7X9KXP5-F1
#
_entry.id   AF-A0A7X9KXP5-F1
#
_cell.length_a   1.000
_cell.length_b   1.000
_cell.length_c   1.000
_cell.angle_alpha   90.00
_cell.angle_beta   90.00
_cell.angle_gamma   90.00
#
_symmetry.space_group_name_H-M   'P 1'
#
loop_
_entity.id
_entity.type
_entity.pdbx_description
1 polymer ?
#
loop_
_entity_poly.entity_id
_entity_poly.type
_entity_poly.pdbx_seq_one_letter_code
_entity_poly.pdbx_strand_id
1 'polypeptide(L)'
;MKKILSLFLVAFLLLGVLPTNVFADNINILESKAVLSVKAVPNHTSLRTNQRLVVTTTASGGTAPYMYANYVIKDGKYIYKGWYGTNREFSYVPKTPGTYQITCFVRDKIGGVKYVNTVPIKVSSWSTTAPIKISTATNSAQLYSGEKVTVKVVASGGAGGYSYAYYLRRNGKVVHKEWYSNKNTFTYGLVTPGSYDILCFVKDRQGKIASNSIRKITVVHSPKYRALVIGQHEYWDHYLSGTDVDARNMYNKFLNNPPYGKMEKLQGWLDV
;
A
#
# COMPACT_ATOMS: atom_id res chain seq x y z
N MET A 1 -63.17 -49.85 -29.77
CA MET A 1 -64.37 -49.51 -30.58
C MET A 1 -65.58 -49.32 -29.65
N LYS A 2 -66.74 -48.87 -30.16
CA LYS A 2 -67.89 -48.38 -29.38
C LYS A 2 -68.70 -49.48 -28.65
N LYS A 3 -69.27 -49.14 -27.49
CA LYS A 3 -70.73 -49.11 -27.13
C LYS A 3 -70.88 -48.62 -25.66
N ILE A 4 -71.83 -47.76 -25.21
CA ILE A 4 -73.28 -47.54 -25.46
C ILE A 4 -74.13 -48.54 -24.65
N LEU A 5 -74.99 -48.15 -23.68
CA LEU A 5 -75.36 -46.83 -23.11
C LEU A 5 -75.54 -46.96 -21.55
N SER A 6 -76.38 -46.32 -20.72
CA SER A 6 -77.61 -45.49 -20.87
C SER A 6 -77.80 -44.44 -19.74
N LEU A 7 -78.96 -43.77 -19.75
CA LEU A 7 -79.42 -42.61 -18.93
C LEU A 7 -80.45 -43.02 -17.84
N PHE A 8 -80.58 -42.27 -16.74
CA PHE A 8 -81.81 -42.18 -15.92
C PHE A 8 -81.99 -40.76 -15.33
N LEU A 9 -83.24 -40.36 -15.02
CA LEU A 9 -83.64 -38.93 -15.02
C LEU A 9 -84.47 -38.49 -13.79
N VAL A 10 -83.98 -37.45 -13.09
CA VAL A 10 -84.65 -36.35 -12.33
C VAL A 10 -85.97 -36.61 -11.57
N ALA A 11 -85.99 -36.29 -10.26
CA ALA A 11 -87.15 -35.66 -9.56
C ALA A 11 -86.79 -34.96 -8.21
N PHE A 12 -86.63 -33.63 -8.26
CA PHE A 12 -86.91 -32.56 -7.26
C PHE A 12 -86.63 -32.63 -5.72
N LEU A 13 -86.47 -31.44 -5.14
CA LEU A 13 -86.27 -31.14 -3.70
C LEU A 13 -87.59 -31.09 -2.90
N LEU A 14 -87.52 -31.35 -1.59
CA LEU A 14 -87.89 -30.33 -0.57
C LEU A 14 -87.18 -30.59 0.78
N LEU A 15 -87.16 -29.59 1.68
CA LEU A 15 -86.39 -29.59 2.93
C LEU A 15 -87.19 -30.08 4.14
N GLY A 16 -86.50 -30.80 5.04
CA GLY A 16 -86.88 -31.09 6.43
C GLY A 16 -85.62 -31.45 7.23
N VAL A 17 -85.51 -31.05 8.51
CA VAL A 17 -84.20 -30.98 9.21
C VAL A 17 -84.22 -31.67 10.59
N LEU A 18 -83.02 -32.15 10.98
CA LEU A 18 -82.56 -32.59 12.32
C LEU A 18 -82.71 -34.09 12.66
N PRO A 19 -81.81 -34.66 13.49
CA PRO A 19 -80.36 -34.46 13.45
C PRO A 19 -79.56 -35.78 13.63
N THR A 20 -78.49 -35.99 12.85
CA THR A 20 -77.53 -37.06 13.13
C THR A 20 -76.40 -36.57 14.04
N ASN A 21 -76.43 -36.98 15.31
CA ASN A 21 -75.26 -36.90 16.20
C ASN A 21 -74.18 -37.86 15.69
N VAL A 22 -73.30 -37.37 14.81
CA VAL A 22 -72.03 -38.03 14.50
C VAL A 22 -70.98 -37.51 15.48
N PHE A 23 -70.35 -38.41 16.23
CA PHE A 23 -69.20 -38.07 17.06
C PHE A 23 -68.07 -37.56 16.15
N ALA A 24 -67.78 -36.26 16.23
CA ALA A 24 -66.60 -35.69 15.62
C ALA A 24 -65.39 -36.03 16.50
N ASP A 25 -64.72 -37.15 16.20
CA ASP A 25 -63.44 -37.47 16.82
C ASP A 25 -62.46 -36.32 16.57
N ASN A 26 -61.84 -35.85 17.66
CA ASN A 26 -60.98 -34.67 17.64
C ASN A 26 -59.64 -35.01 16.97
N ILE A 27 -59.60 -34.99 15.63
CA ILE A 27 -58.37 -35.11 14.83
C ILE A 27 -57.49 -33.89 15.13
N ASN A 28 -56.63 -34.05 16.13
CA ASN A 28 -55.76 -32.99 16.63
C ASN A 28 -54.58 -32.83 15.66
N ILE A 29 -54.76 -31.98 14.63
CA ILE A 29 -53.75 -31.72 13.60
C ILE A 29 -52.55 -31.00 14.24
N LEU A 30 -51.53 -31.79 14.59
CA LEU A 30 -50.21 -31.30 14.97
C LEU A 30 -49.57 -30.59 13.79
N GLU A 31 -49.71 -29.26 13.74
CA GLU A 31 -49.01 -28.41 12.77
C GLU A 31 -47.50 -28.70 12.81
N SER A 32 -46.94 -29.05 11.65
CA SER A 32 -45.52 -29.35 11.52
C SER A 32 -44.68 -28.07 11.59
N LYS A 33 -44.43 -27.62 12.83
CA LYS A 33 -43.65 -26.42 13.16
C LYS A 33 -42.42 -26.28 12.24
N ALA A 34 -42.43 -25.26 11.39
CA ALA A 34 -41.41 -25.03 10.39
C ALA A 34 -40.00 -24.98 10.99
N VAL A 35 -39.03 -25.60 10.32
CA VAL A 35 -37.64 -25.70 10.78
C VAL A 35 -36.96 -24.33 10.77
N LEU A 36 -36.24 -23.99 11.84
CA LEU A 36 -35.47 -22.74 11.93
C LEU A 36 -34.43 -22.65 10.79
N SER A 37 -34.49 -21.55 10.06
CA SER A 37 -33.59 -21.17 8.97
C SER A 37 -33.03 -19.77 9.22
N VAL A 38 -31.86 -19.45 8.67
CA VAL A 38 -31.16 -18.17 8.88
C VAL A 38 -30.44 -17.71 7.62
N LYS A 39 -30.47 -16.39 7.37
CA LYS A 39 -29.75 -15.71 6.29
C LYS A 39 -29.06 -14.47 6.84
N ALA A 40 -27.84 -14.17 6.38
CA ALA A 40 -27.12 -12.96 6.71
C ALA A 40 -26.74 -12.20 5.43
N VAL A 41 -26.98 -10.89 5.41
CA VAL A 41 -26.69 -10.01 4.26
C VAL A 41 -25.82 -8.84 4.73
N PRO A 42 -24.56 -8.73 4.28
CA PRO A 42 -23.75 -7.54 4.51
C PRO A 42 -24.18 -6.40 3.58
N ASN A 43 -24.17 -5.15 4.07
CA ASN A 43 -24.43 -3.97 3.25
C ASN A 43 -23.38 -3.75 2.15
N HIS A 44 -22.16 -4.26 2.34
CA HIS A 44 -21.07 -4.18 1.37
C HIS A 44 -20.24 -5.48 1.36
N THR A 45 -19.87 -5.96 0.16
CA THR A 45 -18.90 -7.04 -0.05
C THR A 45 -17.47 -6.52 -0.22
N SER A 46 -17.29 -5.22 -0.47
CA SER A 46 -16.00 -4.54 -0.37
C SER A 46 -16.15 -3.15 0.24
N LEU A 47 -15.22 -2.78 1.12
CA LEU A 47 -15.15 -1.46 1.75
C LEU A 47 -13.70 -1.11 2.09
N ARG A 48 -13.48 0.08 2.66
CA ARG A 48 -12.17 0.60 3.07
C ARG A 48 -12.10 0.71 4.59
N THR A 49 -10.90 0.66 5.18
CA THR A 49 -10.70 0.77 6.63
C THR A 49 -11.37 2.02 7.21
N ASN A 50 -11.99 1.89 8.38
CA ASN A 50 -12.85 2.86 9.06
C ASN A 50 -14.24 3.12 8.44
N GLN A 51 -14.60 2.51 7.31
CA GLN A 51 -16.02 2.47 6.90
C GLN A 51 -16.79 1.45 7.78
N ARG A 52 -18.08 1.71 8.00
CA ARG A 52 -18.96 0.85 8.80
C ARG A 52 -19.58 -0.26 7.95
N LEU A 53 -19.21 -1.50 8.26
CA LEU A 53 -19.90 -2.70 7.82
C LEU A 53 -21.16 -2.87 8.69
N VAL A 54 -22.29 -3.16 8.05
CA VAL A 54 -23.52 -3.60 8.71
C VAL A 54 -23.92 -4.95 8.11
N VAL A 55 -24.30 -5.91 8.95
CA VAL A 55 -24.83 -7.21 8.53
C VAL A 55 -26.20 -7.39 9.14
N THR A 56 -27.22 -7.48 8.30
CA THR A 56 -28.60 -7.78 8.71
C THR A 56 -28.80 -9.29 8.68
N THR A 57 -29.16 -9.87 9.82
CA THR A 57 -29.54 -11.28 9.94
C THR A 57 -31.05 -11.40 9.90
N THR A 58 -31.58 -12.38 9.15
CA THR A 58 -33.01 -12.71 9.14
C THR A 58 -33.21 -14.19 9.44
N ALA A 59 -34.31 -14.51 10.10
CA ALA A 59 -34.69 -15.86 10.50
C ALA A 59 -36.13 -16.17 10.11
N SER A 60 -36.41 -17.44 9.84
CA SER A 60 -37.75 -17.97 9.56
C SER A 60 -37.87 -19.40 10.08
N GLY A 61 -39.09 -19.84 10.42
CA GLY A 61 -39.29 -21.07 11.18
C GLY A 61 -38.76 -20.99 12.61
N GLY A 62 -38.90 -22.06 13.38
CA GLY A 62 -38.71 -22.03 14.83
C GLY A 62 -39.89 -21.35 15.54
N THR A 63 -39.67 -20.90 16.78
CA THR A 63 -40.62 -20.13 17.58
C THR A 63 -40.00 -18.78 17.96
N ALA A 64 -40.64 -17.70 17.53
CA ALA A 64 -40.28 -16.34 17.93
C ALA A 64 -40.53 -16.10 19.44
N PRO A 65 -39.84 -15.13 20.09
CA PRO A 65 -38.83 -14.23 19.53
C PRO A 65 -37.51 -14.93 19.22
N TYR A 66 -36.71 -14.30 18.35
CA TYR A 66 -35.36 -14.73 18.02
C TYR A 66 -34.32 -13.87 18.74
N MET A 67 -33.22 -14.49 19.14
CA MET A 67 -32.01 -13.80 19.61
C MET A 67 -30.86 -14.00 18.62
N TYR A 68 -30.00 -13.01 18.47
CA TYR A 68 -28.93 -12.94 17.48
C TYR A 68 -27.57 -12.78 18.15
N ALA A 69 -26.57 -13.54 17.74
CA ALA A 69 -25.18 -13.42 18.17
C ALA A 69 -24.24 -13.37 16.95
N ASN A 70 -23.08 -12.72 17.06
CA ASN A 70 -22.24 -12.39 15.89
C ASN A 70 -20.75 -12.48 16.20
N TYR A 71 -19.99 -13.26 15.43
CA TYR A 71 -18.53 -13.34 15.53
C TYR A 71 -17.88 -12.71 14.31
N VAL A 72 -16.78 -11.97 14.49
CA VAL A 72 -15.97 -11.43 13.38
C VAL A 72 -14.77 -12.34 13.17
N ILE A 73 -14.64 -12.87 11.96
CA ILE A 73 -13.45 -13.55 11.46
C ILE A 73 -12.68 -12.56 10.58
N LYS A 74 -11.36 -12.44 10.80
CA LYS A 74 -10.42 -11.76 9.90
C LYS A 74 -9.31 -12.72 9.51
N ASP A 75 -9.08 -12.89 8.22
CA ASP A 75 -7.99 -13.70 7.64
C ASP A 75 -7.90 -15.10 8.31
N GLY A 76 -9.05 -15.75 8.50
CA GLY A 76 -9.20 -17.07 9.11
C GLY A 76 -9.25 -17.10 10.64
N LYS A 77 -9.01 -15.99 11.35
CA LYS A 77 -8.96 -15.94 12.82
C LYS A 77 -10.15 -15.15 13.41
N TYR A 78 -10.74 -15.66 14.48
CA TYR A 78 -11.74 -14.91 15.26
C TYR A 78 -11.08 -13.73 15.98
N ILE A 79 -11.62 -12.53 15.79
CA ILE A 79 -11.12 -11.29 16.43
C ILE A 79 -12.17 -10.55 17.27
N TYR A 80 -13.43 -11.00 17.24
CA TYR A 80 -14.52 -10.50 18.07
C TYR A 80 -15.58 -11.59 18.24
N LYS A 81 -16.20 -11.65 19.42
CA LYS A 81 -17.38 -12.49 19.72
C LYS A 81 -18.43 -11.67 20.45
N GLY A 82 -19.58 -11.45 19.84
CA GLY A 82 -20.77 -10.86 20.46
C GLY A 82 -21.76 -11.95 20.89
N TRP A 83 -22.38 -11.75 22.05
CA TRP A 83 -23.37 -12.68 22.64
C TRP A 83 -24.80 -12.44 22.11
N TYR A 84 -25.72 -13.31 22.51
CA TYR A 84 -27.12 -13.26 22.08
C TYR A 84 -27.86 -12.03 22.62
N GLY A 85 -28.42 -11.23 21.71
CA GLY A 85 -29.32 -10.11 22.01
C GLY A 85 -30.50 -10.03 21.04
N THR A 86 -31.38 -9.05 21.22
CA THR A 86 -32.58 -8.87 20.38
C THR A 86 -32.31 -8.20 19.02
N ASN A 87 -31.18 -7.52 18.87
CA ASN A 87 -30.87 -6.79 17.63
C ASN A 87 -30.39 -7.73 16.51
N ARG A 88 -31.15 -7.76 15.41
CA ARG A 88 -30.84 -8.54 14.19
C ARG A 88 -29.71 -7.96 13.34
N GLU A 89 -29.32 -6.71 13.58
CA GLU A 89 -28.30 -5.98 12.82
C GLU A 89 -27.00 -5.86 13.60
N PHE A 90 -25.91 -6.34 13.00
CA PHE A 90 -24.57 -6.26 13.56
C PHE A 90 -23.74 -5.20 12.84
N SER A 91 -23.17 -4.26 13.59
CA SER A 91 -22.33 -3.17 13.08
C SER A 91 -20.88 -3.35 13.50
N TYR A 92 -19.95 -3.27 12.55
CA TYR A 92 -18.52 -3.39 12.79
C TYR A 92 -17.71 -2.39 11.96
N VAL A 93 -16.55 -1.95 12.47
CA VAL A 93 -15.69 -0.94 11.82
C VAL A 93 -14.27 -1.48 11.66
N PRO A 94 -13.94 -2.14 10.52
CA PRO A 94 -12.61 -2.67 10.27
C PRO A 94 -11.49 -1.61 10.35
N LYS A 95 -10.52 -1.82 11.25
CA LYS A 95 -9.39 -0.90 11.48
C LYS A 95 -8.14 -1.23 10.66
N THR A 96 -8.02 -2.46 10.14
CA THR A 96 -6.88 -2.89 9.31
C THR A 96 -7.37 -3.56 8.01
N PRO A 97 -6.59 -3.51 6.91
CA PRO A 97 -6.92 -4.23 5.69
C PRO A 97 -6.92 -5.75 5.89
N GLY A 98 -7.70 -6.48 5.09
CA GLY A 98 -7.79 -7.94 5.14
C GLY A 98 -9.08 -8.48 4.53
N THR A 99 -9.29 -9.80 4.66
CA THR A 99 -10.53 -10.48 4.31
C THR A 99 -11.32 -10.76 5.58
N TYR A 100 -12.54 -10.26 5.65
CA TYR A 100 -13.44 -10.40 6.79
C TYR A 100 -14.62 -11.32 6.45
N GLN A 101 -15.12 -12.05 7.44
CA GLN A 101 -16.42 -12.74 7.40
C GLN A 101 -17.11 -12.56 8.74
N ILE A 102 -18.44 -12.45 8.74
CA ILE A 102 -19.23 -12.46 9.98
C ILE A 102 -19.95 -13.81 10.06
N THR A 103 -19.80 -14.51 11.19
CA THR A 103 -20.64 -15.65 11.54
C THR A 103 -21.84 -15.13 12.33
N CYS A 104 -23.01 -15.18 11.72
CA CYS A 104 -24.28 -14.74 12.31
C CYS A 104 -25.02 -15.96 12.86
N PHE A 105 -25.32 -15.96 14.16
CA PHE A 105 -26.07 -17.00 14.85
C PHE A 105 -27.48 -16.52 15.18
N VAL A 106 -28.46 -17.42 15.14
CA VAL A 106 -29.82 -17.20 15.63
C VAL A 106 -30.20 -18.33 16.60
N ARG A 107 -30.86 -17.93 17.70
CA ARG A 107 -31.54 -18.81 18.67
C ARG A 107 -33.03 -18.51 18.67
N ASP A 108 -33.88 -19.53 18.63
CA ASP A 108 -35.34 -19.41 18.82
C ASP A 108 -35.74 -19.53 20.32
N LYS A 109 -37.00 -19.22 20.65
CA LYS A 109 -37.52 -19.23 22.02
C LYS A 109 -37.37 -20.57 22.74
N ILE A 110 -37.36 -21.70 22.02
CA ILE A 110 -37.23 -23.05 22.60
C ILE A 110 -35.79 -23.56 22.60
N GLY A 111 -34.81 -22.73 22.26
CA GLY A 111 -33.39 -23.06 22.28
C GLY A 111 -32.85 -23.65 20.97
N GLY A 112 -33.64 -23.72 19.90
CA GLY A 112 -33.16 -24.13 18.58
C GLY A 112 -32.14 -23.11 18.04
N VAL A 113 -30.96 -23.57 17.61
CA VAL A 113 -29.87 -22.69 17.13
C VAL A 113 -29.49 -23.01 15.68
N LYS A 114 -29.27 -21.97 14.89
CA LYS A 114 -28.64 -22.03 13.56
C LYS A 114 -27.59 -20.92 13.41
N TYR A 115 -26.70 -21.07 12.42
CA TYR A 115 -25.76 -20.02 12.04
C TYR A 115 -25.50 -20.03 10.54
N VAL A 116 -24.97 -18.92 10.04
CA VAL A 116 -24.49 -18.76 8.66
C VAL A 116 -23.30 -17.80 8.63
N ASN A 117 -22.36 -18.03 7.71
CA ASN A 117 -21.28 -17.09 7.43
C ASN A 117 -21.68 -16.15 6.29
N THR A 118 -21.33 -14.86 6.38
CA THR A 118 -21.38 -13.97 5.22
C THR A 118 -20.40 -14.43 4.13
N VAL A 119 -20.64 -14.00 2.90
CA VAL A 119 -19.60 -14.02 1.84
C VAL A 119 -18.31 -13.31 2.32
N PRO A 120 -17.14 -13.59 1.73
CA PRO A 120 -15.91 -12.89 2.06
C PRO A 120 -16.01 -11.40 1.73
N ILE A 121 -15.76 -10.56 2.73
CA ILE A 121 -15.80 -9.09 2.64
C ILE A 121 -14.36 -8.57 2.54
N LYS A 122 -14.04 -7.85 1.46
CA LYS A 122 -12.68 -7.31 1.24
C LYS A 122 -12.56 -5.91 1.82
N VAL A 123 -11.62 -5.73 2.75
CA VAL A 123 -11.29 -4.44 3.36
C VAL A 123 -9.93 -3.96 2.83
N SER A 124 -9.95 -2.86 2.07
CA SER A 124 -8.72 -2.18 1.60
C SER A 124 -8.33 -1.02 2.51
N SER A 125 -7.09 -0.53 2.39
CA SER A 125 -6.64 0.64 3.14
C SER A 125 -7.30 1.94 2.66
N TRP A 126 -7.77 2.75 3.61
CA TRP A 126 -8.10 4.15 3.39
C TRP A 126 -6.95 5.02 3.89
N SER A 127 -6.43 5.91 3.04
CA SER A 127 -5.60 7.01 3.48
C SER A 127 -6.07 8.28 2.76
N THR A 128 -6.39 9.31 3.54
CA THR A 128 -6.70 10.65 3.06
C THR A 128 -5.45 11.45 2.67
N THR A 129 -4.25 10.86 2.86
CA THR A 129 -3.00 11.54 2.58
C THR A 129 -2.74 11.66 1.09
N ALA A 130 -2.39 12.86 0.64
CA ALA A 130 -1.91 13.13 -0.71
C ALA A 130 -0.76 12.18 -1.11
N PRO A 131 -0.52 11.92 -2.41
CA PRO A 131 0.69 11.25 -2.85
C PRO A 131 1.92 12.00 -2.32
N ILE A 132 2.98 11.26 -1.94
CA ILE A 132 4.26 11.89 -1.58
C ILE A 132 4.86 12.46 -2.86
N LYS A 133 5.04 13.77 -2.91
CA LYS A 133 5.76 14.48 -3.98
C LYS A 133 7.20 14.70 -3.52
N ILE A 134 8.16 14.44 -4.41
CA ILE A 134 9.60 14.56 -4.12
C ILE A 134 10.23 15.50 -5.14
N SER A 135 10.73 16.64 -4.68
CA SER A 135 11.64 17.50 -5.46
C SER A 135 13.08 17.33 -4.98
N THR A 136 14.03 17.52 -5.89
CA THR A 136 15.44 17.26 -5.68
C THR A 136 16.29 18.36 -6.31
N ALA A 137 17.32 18.82 -5.59
CA ALA A 137 18.36 19.69 -6.12
C ALA A 137 19.73 19.01 -5.97
N THR A 138 20.63 19.24 -6.93
CA THR A 138 22.04 18.80 -6.90
C THR A 138 22.95 20.01 -7.02
N ASN A 139 24.17 19.96 -6.48
CA ASN A 139 25.15 21.04 -6.61
C ASN A 139 25.68 21.19 -8.05
N SER A 140 25.78 20.09 -8.80
CA SER A 140 26.11 20.12 -10.23
C SER A 140 25.58 18.87 -10.95
N ALA A 141 25.52 18.95 -12.28
CA ALA A 141 25.33 17.81 -13.19
C ALA A 141 26.68 17.28 -13.77
N GLN A 142 27.75 18.07 -13.69
CA GLN A 142 29.11 17.65 -14.07
C GLN A 142 30.10 17.99 -12.95
N LEU A 143 30.96 17.04 -12.61
CA LEU A 143 31.95 17.14 -11.53
C LEU A 143 33.31 16.60 -12.00
N TYR A 144 34.39 17.07 -11.39
CA TYR A 144 35.73 16.51 -11.55
C TYR A 144 35.97 15.37 -10.56
N SER A 145 36.85 14.45 -10.94
CA SER A 145 37.29 13.36 -10.08
C SER A 145 37.83 13.88 -8.73
N GLY A 146 37.29 13.36 -7.64
CA GLY A 146 37.58 13.77 -6.26
C GLY A 146 36.58 14.76 -5.67
N GLU A 147 35.77 15.44 -6.49
CA GLU A 147 34.72 16.33 -5.99
C GLU A 147 33.57 15.57 -5.31
N LYS A 148 32.77 16.30 -4.53
CA LYS A 148 31.58 15.77 -3.85
C LYS A 148 30.30 16.16 -4.57
N VAL A 149 29.52 15.17 -4.98
CA VAL A 149 28.10 15.40 -5.29
C VAL A 149 27.34 15.63 -3.99
N THR A 150 26.44 16.60 -3.97
CA THR A 150 25.52 16.85 -2.86
C THR A 150 24.11 17.01 -3.39
N VAL A 151 23.20 16.21 -2.86
CA VAL A 151 21.78 16.14 -3.23
C VAL A 151 20.91 16.52 -2.05
N LYS A 152 20.08 17.56 -2.21
CA LYS A 152 19.05 17.93 -1.24
C LYS A 152 17.69 17.46 -1.73
N VAL A 153 16.93 16.81 -0.85
CA VAL A 153 15.58 16.30 -1.11
C VAL A 153 14.56 17.10 -0.31
N VAL A 154 13.43 17.43 -0.93
CA VAL A 154 12.27 18.04 -0.28
C VAL A 154 11.04 17.19 -0.59
N ALA A 155 10.26 16.89 0.44
CA ALA A 155 9.09 16.02 0.37
C ALA A 155 7.82 16.75 0.84
N SER A 156 6.71 16.57 0.13
CA SER A 156 5.39 17.08 0.50
C SER A 156 4.28 16.06 0.23
N GLY A 157 3.10 16.26 0.84
CA GLY A 157 2.02 15.27 0.85
C GLY A 157 2.23 14.17 1.90
N GLY A 158 1.75 12.96 1.63
CA GLY A 158 1.86 11.81 2.55
C GLY A 158 1.34 12.09 3.97
N ALA A 159 1.81 11.30 4.93
CA ALA A 159 1.56 11.50 6.35
C ALA A 159 2.59 12.42 7.03
N GLY A 160 3.55 12.99 6.29
CA GLY A 160 4.70 13.69 6.86
C GLY A 160 5.58 12.80 7.74
N GLY A 161 6.46 13.41 8.56
CA GLY A 161 7.40 12.67 9.42
C GLY A 161 8.35 11.79 8.61
N TYR A 162 9.04 12.40 7.64
CA TYR A 162 9.78 11.68 6.60
C TYR A 162 11.12 11.11 7.09
N SER A 163 11.46 9.97 6.52
CA SER A 163 12.82 9.43 6.48
C SER A 163 13.28 9.22 5.03
N TYR A 164 14.58 9.30 4.81
CA TYR A 164 15.22 9.37 3.49
C TYR A 164 16.30 8.29 3.36
N ALA A 165 16.35 7.62 2.20
CA ALA A 165 17.39 6.66 1.85
C ALA A 165 17.92 6.95 0.44
N TYR A 166 19.18 6.59 0.16
CA TYR A 166 19.90 7.02 -1.04
C TYR A 166 20.72 5.88 -1.65
N TYR A 167 20.52 5.58 -2.94
CA TYR A 167 21.37 4.64 -3.68
C TYR A 167 22.11 5.38 -4.80
N LEU A 168 23.44 5.44 -4.70
CA LEU A 168 24.32 5.91 -5.77
C LEU A 168 24.60 4.75 -6.74
N ARG A 169 24.42 4.99 -8.04
CA ARG A 169 24.75 4.05 -9.12
C ARG A 169 25.82 4.62 -10.02
N ARG A 170 26.73 3.77 -10.51
CA ARG A 170 27.65 4.05 -11.63
C ARG A 170 27.33 3.05 -12.74
N ASN A 171 27.12 3.52 -13.97
CA ASN A 171 26.79 2.67 -15.13
C ASN A 171 25.68 1.63 -14.81
N GLY A 172 24.60 2.07 -14.14
CA GLY A 172 23.45 1.23 -13.74
C GLY A 172 23.65 0.34 -12.51
N LYS A 173 24.88 0.01 -12.11
CA LYS A 173 25.17 -0.80 -10.91
C LYS A 173 25.20 0.08 -9.65
N VAL A 174 24.58 -0.37 -8.55
CA VAL A 174 24.65 0.33 -7.26
C VAL A 174 26.06 0.20 -6.68
N VAL A 175 26.69 1.33 -6.35
CA VAL A 175 28.04 1.40 -5.80
C VAL A 175 28.08 1.86 -4.34
N HIS A 176 27.04 2.56 -3.88
CA HIS A 176 26.91 2.97 -2.47
C HIS A 176 25.43 3.08 -2.07
N LYS A 177 25.13 2.89 -0.77
CA LYS A 177 23.79 2.96 -0.19
C LYS A 177 23.81 3.64 1.19
N GLU A 178 22.94 4.61 1.39
CA GLU A 178 22.50 5.04 2.72
C GLU A 178 21.08 4.55 3.00
N TRP A 179 20.85 4.02 4.21
CA TRP A 179 19.53 3.56 4.66
C TRP A 179 18.70 4.68 5.29
N TYR A 180 17.41 4.40 5.54
CA TYR A 180 16.43 5.38 6.03
C TYR A 180 16.88 6.11 7.30
N SER A 181 17.11 7.41 7.18
CA SER A 181 17.43 8.33 8.28
C SER A 181 16.62 9.62 8.19
N ASN A 182 16.75 10.53 9.15
CA ASN A 182 16.15 11.87 9.10
C ASN A 182 16.92 12.86 8.20
N LYS A 183 18.07 12.47 7.63
CA LYS A 183 18.89 13.33 6.77
C LYS A 183 18.25 13.49 5.39
N ASN A 184 17.70 14.66 5.08
CA ASN A 184 17.16 14.96 3.75
C ASN A 184 18.24 15.39 2.73
N THR A 185 19.52 15.23 3.06
CA THR A 185 20.66 15.59 2.22
C THR A 185 21.65 14.42 2.17
N PHE A 186 22.09 14.09 0.96
CA PHE A 186 23.10 13.07 0.66
C PHE A 186 24.34 13.71 0.07
N THR A 187 25.54 13.31 0.52
CA THR A 187 26.81 13.86 0.02
C THR A 187 27.84 12.74 -0.14
N TYR A 188 28.47 12.63 -1.31
CA TYR A 188 29.40 11.54 -1.62
C TYR A 188 30.55 12.00 -2.54
N GLY A 189 31.78 11.52 -2.28
CA GLY A 189 32.96 11.83 -3.09
C GLY A 189 33.09 10.92 -4.31
N LEU A 190 33.22 11.50 -5.50
CA LEU A 190 33.22 10.76 -6.77
C LEU A 190 34.64 10.69 -7.35
N VAL A 191 35.37 9.62 -7.01
CA VAL A 191 36.80 9.44 -7.35
C VAL A 191 37.02 8.74 -8.69
N THR A 192 35.97 8.23 -9.35
CA THR A 192 36.12 7.53 -10.64
C THR A 192 35.28 8.20 -11.73
N PRO A 193 35.86 8.62 -12.86
CA PRO A 193 35.12 9.15 -13.99
C PRO A 193 34.03 8.22 -14.54
N GLY A 194 33.04 8.77 -15.24
CA GLY A 194 31.91 8.06 -15.83
C GLY A 194 30.55 8.63 -15.42
N SER A 195 29.47 7.89 -15.74
CA SER A 195 28.10 8.35 -15.54
C SER A 195 27.45 7.75 -14.29
N TYR A 196 26.85 8.62 -13.48
CA TYR A 196 26.20 8.30 -12.22
C TYR A 196 24.72 8.71 -12.19
N ASP A 197 23.92 7.92 -11.47
CA ASP A 197 22.56 8.26 -11.07
C ASP A 197 22.45 8.19 -9.54
N ILE A 198 21.61 9.03 -8.94
CA ILE A 198 21.25 8.95 -7.51
C ILE A 198 19.75 8.71 -7.40
N LEU A 199 19.37 7.56 -6.86
CA LEU A 199 18.01 7.30 -6.42
C LEU A 199 17.86 7.83 -5.01
N CYS A 200 16.80 8.61 -4.77
CA CYS A 200 16.36 8.97 -3.42
C CYS A 200 14.99 8.33 -3.15
N PHE A 201 14.81 7.84 -1.94
CA PHE A 201 13.56 7.25 -1.45
C PHE A 201 13.09 8.04 -0.24
N VAL A 202 11.80 8.37 -0.19
CA VAL A 202 11.16 9.06 0.92
C VAL A 202 10.09 8.15 1.49
N LYS A 203 10.15 7.90 2.80
CA LYS A 203 9.18 7.11 3.55
C LYS A 203 8.52 7.98 4.62
N ASP A 204 7.19 8.07 4.61
CA ASP A 204 6.44 8.82 5.62
C ASP A 204 6.18 7.99 6.90
N ARG A 205 5.62 8.64 7.94
CA ARG A 205 5.32 8.01 9.24
C ARG A 205 4.27 6.88 9.18
N GLN A 206 3.53 6.74 8.08
CA GLN A 206 2.61 5.62 7.83
C GLN A 206 3.27 4.49 7.03
N GLY A 207 4.55 4.64 6.67
CA GLY A 207 5.32 3.67 5.91
C GLY A 207 5.11 3.72 4.39
N LYS A 208 4.38 4.71 3.89
CA LYS A 208 4.19 4.95 2.45
C LYS A 208 5.52 5.41 1.87
N ILE A 209 5.97 4.79 0.78
CA ILE A 209 7.24 5.08 0.12
C ILE A 209 6.97 5.72 -1.25
N ALA A 210 7.75 6.73 -1.60
CA ALA A 210 7.92 7.22 -2.96
C ALA A 210 9.42 7.35 -3.28
N SER A 211 9.77 7.46 -4.55
CA SER A 211 11.15 7.64 -5.01
C SER A 211 11.27 8.62 -6.17
N ASN A 212 12.44 9.26 -6.27
CA ASN A 212 12.82 10.08 -7.42
C ASN A 212 14.28 9.73 -7.81
N SER A 213 14.73 10.11 -9.01
CA SER A 213 16.07 9.79 -9.50
C SER A 213 16.68 10.98 -10.23
N ILE A 214 17.79 11.48 -9.68
CA ILE A 214 18.68 12.39 -10.41
C ILE A 214 19.54 11.50 -11.32
N ARG A 215 19.64 11.88 -12.59
CA ARG A 215 20.31 11.08 -13.62
C ARG A 215 21.36 11.89 -14.37
N LYS A 216 22.29 11.18 -15.03
CA LYS A 216 23.36 11.78 -15.86
C LYS A 216 24.27 12.74 -15.08
N ILE A 217 24.63 12.40 -13.85
CA ILE A 217 25.73 13.09 -13.14
C ILE A 217 27.02 12.59 -13.77
N THR A 218 27.71 13.43 -14.52
CA THR A 218 28.93 13.06 -15.26
C THR A 218 30.15 13.43 -14.44
N VAL A 219 31.03 12.45 -14.18
CA VAL A 219 32.33 12.67 -13.55
C VAL A 219 33.40 12.59 -14.62
N VAL A 220 34.23 13.63 -14.75
CA VAL A 220 35.36 13.69 -15.69
C VAL A 220 36.69 13.64 -14.93
N HIS A 221 37.79 13.38 -15.64
CA HIS A 221 39.12 13.48 -15.03
C HIS A 221 39.39 14.92 -14.57
N SER A 222 39.99 15.07 -13.38
CA SER A 222 40.48 16.36 -12.89
C SER A 222 41.54 16.91 -13.86
N PRO A 223 41.60 18.23 -14.11
CA PRO A 223 42.58 18.80 -15.01
C PRO A 223 44.01 18.53 -14.53
N LYS A 224 44.82 17.88 -15.36
CA LYS A 224 46.27 17.73 -15.12
C LYS A 224 46.96 19.03 -15.54
N TYR A 225 47.54 19.74 -14.58
CA TYR A 225 48.39 20.90 -14.85
C TYR A 225 49.85 20.46 -15.07
N ARG A 226 50.60 21.23 -15.86
CA ARG A 226 52.07 21.24 -15.85
C ARG A 226 52.55 22.64 -15.47
N ALA A 227 53.71 22.71 -14.83
CA ALA A 227 54.44 23.95 -14.64
C ALA A 227 55.69 23.94 -15.53
N LEU A 228 55.80 24.90 -16.45
CA LEU A 228 57.04 25.11 -17.21
C LEU A 228 57.91 26.12 -16.46
N VAL A 229 58.99 25.64 -15.83
CA VAL A 229 59.95 26.50 -15.13
C VAL A 229 61.04 26.92 -16.11
N ILE A 230 60.85 28.07 -16.76
CA ILE A 230 61.88 28.68 -17.60
C ILE A 230 62.88 29.42 -16.70
N GLY A 231 64.08 28.84 -16.54
CA GLY A 231 65.27 29.50 -16.00
C GLY A 231 66.27 29.80 -17.13
N GLN A 232 67.35 30.53 -16.83
CA GLN A 232 68.28 31.00 -17.89
C GLN A 232 69.15 29.91 -18.54
N HIS A 233 69.30 28.71 -17.94
CA HIS A 233 70.26 27.71 -18.46
C HIS A 233 69.87 26.22 -18.39
N GLU A 234 68.77 25.82 -17.75
CA GLU A 234 68.36 24.41 -17.68
C GLU A 234 66.84 24.22 -17.84
N TYR A 235 66.43 23.05 -18.31
CA TYR A 235 65.03 22.69 -18.61
C TYR A 235 64.59 21.51 -17.74
N TRP A 236 63.77 21.78 -16.71
CA TRP A 236 63.30 20.76 -15.75
C TRP A 236 61.78 20.54 -15.85
N ASP A 237 61.38 19.43 -16.47
CA ASP A 237 59.97 19.10 -16.77
C ASP A 237 59.26 18.42 -15.58
N HIS A 238 58.84 19.22 -14.59
CA HIS A 238 58.16 18.72 -13.37
C HIS A 238 56.65 18.51 -13.56
N TYR A 239 56.22 17.25 -13.46
CA TYR A 239 54.81 16.86 -13.45
C TYR A 239 54.17 17.16 -12.08
N LEU A 240 53.41 18.26 -11.98
CA LEU A 240 52.65 18.61 -10.77
C LEU A 240 51.27 17.92 -10.75
N SER A 241 51.23 16.66 -10.32
CA SER A 241 49.98 16.00 -9.94
C SER A 241 49.55 16.41 -8.52
N GLY A 242 48.63 17.37 -8.43
CA GLY A 242 48.04 17.85 -7.17
C GLY A 242 46.55 18.15 -7.33
N THR A 243 45.88 18.55 -6.24
CA THR A 243 44.50 19.06 -6.33
C THR A 243 44.50 20.50 -6.86
N ASP A 244 43.34 21.00 -7.33
CA ASP A 244 43.19 22.39 -7.81
C ASP A 244 43.67 23.44 -6.79
N VAL A 245 43.56 23.14 -5.49
CA VAL A 245 44.03 24.00 -4.41
C VAL A 245 45.56 24.07 -4.38
N ASP A 246 46.23 22.92 -4.53
CA ASP A 246 47.70 22.84 -4.52
C ASP A 246 48.27 23.55 -5.75
N ALA A 247 47.74 23.24 -6.93
CA ALA A 247 48.17 23.86 -8.19
C ALA A 247 47.98 25.39 -8.19
N ARG A 248 46.83 25.89 -7.69
CA ARG A 248 46.57 27.33 -7.63
C ARG A 248 47.32 28.05 -6.51
N ASN A 249 47.59 27.39 -5.39
CA ASN A 249 48.47 27.94 -4.35
C ASN A 249 49.93 28.00 -4.82
N MET A 250 50.40 27.01 -5.57
CA MET A 250 51.73 27.03 -6.19
C MET A 250 51.84 28.13 -7.26
N TYR A 251 50.82 28.33 -8.10
CA TYR A 251 50.75 29.47 -9.03
C TYR A 251 50.92 30.83 -8.32
N ASN A 252 50.16 31.06 -7.24
CA ASN A 252 50.28 32.29 -6.44
C ASN A 252 51.66 32.44 -5.78
N LYS A 253 52.26 31.33 -5.31
CA LYS A 253 53.61 31.34 -4.71
C LYS A 253 54.72 31.60 -5.75
N PHE A 254 54.50 31.20 -6.99
CA PHE A 254 55.44 31.36 -8.12
C PHE A 254 55.44 32.81 -8.65
N LEU A 255 54.27 33.41 -8.86
CA LEU A 255 54.14 34.81 -9.29
C LEU A 255 54.80 35.81 -8.32
N ASN A 256 54.77 35.50 -7.01
CA ASN A 256 55.29 36.37 -5.97
C ASN A 256 56.81 36.21 -5.74
N ASN A 257 57.54 35.44 -6.57
CA ASN A 257 58.97 35.17 -6.35
C ASN A 257 59.77 35.03 -7.67
N PRO A 258 60.09 36.15 -8.36
CA PRO A 258 60.94 36.17 -9.56
C PRO A 258 62.35 35.61 -9.28
N PRO A 259 63.10 35.10 -10.28
CA PRO A 259 62.97 35.39 -11.71
C PRO A 259 62.49 34.21 -12.59
N TYR A 260 61.72 33.26 -12.07
CA TYR A 260 61.44 32.00 -12.79
C TYR A 260 60.10 31.97 -13.55
N GLY A 261 60.15 31.57 -14.83
CA GLY A 261 59.10 30.87 -15.56
C GLY A 261 57.85 31.60 -16.06
N LYS A 262 57.25 31.03 -17.12
CA LYS A 262 55.84 31.23 -17.52
C LYS A 262 55.14 29.87 -17.41
N MET A 263 54.02 29.78 -16.68
CA MET A 263 53.15 28.61 -16.78
C MET A 263 52.15 28.78 -17.92
N GLU A 264 52.18 27.86 -18.89
CA GLU A 264 51.18 27.78 -19.96
C GLU A 264 50.11 26.73 -19.63
N LYS A 265 48.84 27.07 -19.89
CA LYS A 265 47.73 26.14 -19.74
C LYS A 265 47.72 25.18 -20.92
N LEU A 266 48.22 23.95 -20.73
CA LEU A 266 48.10 22.89 -21.73
C LEU A 266 46.64 22.65 -22.08
N GLN A 267 46.26 23.04 -23.30
CA GLN A 267 44.90 22.89 -23.81
C GLN A 267 44.80 21.61 -24.63
N GLY A 268 44.73 20.49 -23.89
CA GLY A 268 44.55 19.14 -24.43
C GLY A 268 45.73 18.21 -24.18
N TRP A 269 45.41 17.01 -23.71
CA TRP A 269 46.02 15.74 -24.12
C TRP A 269 44.90 14.68 -24.08
N LEU A 270 45.01 13.65 -24.92
CA LEU A 270 43.91 12.72 -25.20
C LEU A 270 43.60 11.76 -24.04
N ASP A 271 42.42 11.13 -24.12
CA ASP A 271 41.98 10.05 -23.25
C ASP A 271 42.93 8.83 -23.27
N VAL A 272 43.41 8.45 -22.09
CA VAL A 272 43.93 7.10 -21.72
C VAL A 272 43.58 6.84 -20.25
#